data_AF-A0A3D1TZQ7-F1
#
_entry.id   AF-A0A3D1TZQ7-F1
#
_cell.length_a   1.000
_cell.length_b   1.000
_cell.length_c   1.000
_cell.angle_alpha   90.00
_cell.angle_beta   90.00
_cell.angle_gamma   90.00
#
_symmetry.space_group_name_H-M   'P 1'
#
loop_
_entity.id
_entity.type
_entity.pdbx_description
1 polymer ?
#
loop_
_entity_poly.entity_id
_entity_poly.type
_entity_poly.pdbx_seq_one_letter_code
_entity_poly.pdbx_strand_id
1 'polypeptide(L)' 'METLDEGECVQALHVGPYATESGIVQRMDELVRDRGLEYRGRHHEIYISDPRRVQPEQLRTILRHPVS' A
#
# COMPACT_ATOMS: atom_id res chain seq x y z
N MET A 1 13.09 4.93 16.55
CA MET A 1 11.93 4.21 15.97
C MET A 1 10.71 5.03 16.33
N GLU A 2 9.89 5.37 15.35
CA GLU A 2 8.65 6.11 15.58
C GLU A 2 7.49 5.11 15.63
N THR A 3 6.55 5.33 16.54
CA THR A 3 5.31 4.54 16.62
C THR A 3 4.23 5.31 15.88
N LEU A 4 3.59 4.66 14.90
CA LEU A 4 2.46 5.22 14.16
C LEU A 4 1.15 4.63 14.72
N ASP A 5 0.26 5.48 15.22
CA ASP A 5 -1.12 5.12 15.57
C ASP A 5 -2.06 5.65 14.48
N GLU A 6 -2.23 4.83 13.46
CA GLU A 6 -2.95 5.23 12.24
C GLU A 6 -4.46 4.99 12.33
N GLY A 7 -4.93 4.15 13.26
CA GLY A 7 -6.29 3.65 13.30
C GLY A 7 -6.63 2.69 12.15
N GLU A 8 -7.88 2.71 11.68
CA GLU A 8 -8.31 1.87 10.56
C GLU A 8 -7.60 2.27 9.26
N CYS A 9 -7.14 1.28 8.52
CA CYS A 9 -6.37 1.46 7.29
C CYS A 9 -6.82 0.45 6.24
N VAL A 10 -6.80 0.87 4.97
CA VAL A 10 -6.75 -0.08 3.86
C VAL A 10 -5.28 -0.39 3.56
N GLN A 11 -4.99 -1.66 3.22
CA GLN A 11 -3.65 -2.06 2.82
C GLN A 11 -3.69 -3.19 1.79
N ALA A 12 -2.67 -3.23 0.94
CA ALA A 12 -2.47 -4.29 -0.03
C ALA A 12 -0.99 -4.62 -0.20
N LEU A 13 -0.69 -5.89 -0.47
CA LEU A 13 0.65 -6.34 -0.85
C LEU A 13 0.79 -6.29 -2.37
N HIS A 14 1.64 -5.41 -2.87
CA HIS A 14 2.11 -5.42 -4.25
C HIS A 14 3.27 -6.39 -4.41
N VAL A 15 3.20 -7.22 -5.47
CA VAL A 15 4.30 -8.10 -5.88
C VAL A 15 4.67 -7.78 -7.32
N GLY A 16 5.88 -7.28 -7.53
CA GLY A 16 6.38 -6.85 -8.82
C GLY A 16 6.96 -5.43 -8.82
N PRO A 17 7.31 -4.89 -10.00
CA PRO A 17 7.95 -3.58 -10.12
C PRO A 17 7.06 -2.46 -9.59
N TYR A 18 7.63 -1.43 -8.94
CA TYR A 18 6.87 -0.29 -8.40
C TYR A 18 6.03 0.44 -9.46
N ALA A 19 6.50 0.50 -10.71
CA ALA A 19 5.75 1.09 -11.82
C ALA A 19 4.39 0.40 -12.12
N THR A 20 4.15 -0.78 -11.55
CA THR A 20 2.91 -1.56 -11.74
C THR A 20 1.95 -1.49 -10.56
N GLU A 21 2.25 -0.68 -9.55
CA GLU A 21 1.43 -0.50 -8.34
C GLU A 21 0.06 0.12 -8.61
N SER A 22 -0.09 0.86 -9.72
CA SER A 22 -1.34 1.54 -10.08
C SER A 22 -2.56 0.60 -10.11
N GLY A 23 -2.38 -0.64 -10.57
CA GLY A 23 -3.45 -1.62 -10.63
C GLY A 23 -3.95 -2.07 -9.25
N ILE A 24 -3.08 -2.11 -8.24
CA ILE A 24 -3.48 -2.47 -6.88
C ILE A 24 -4.01 -1.27 -6.09
N VAL A 25 -3.47 -0.06 -6.35
CA VAL A 25 -4.02 1.20 -5.83
C VAL A 25 -5.46 1.39 -6.28
N GLN A 26 -5.77 1.15 -7.57
CA GLN A 26 -7.14 1.24 -8.06
C GLN A 26 -8.11 0.29 -7.31
N ARG A 27 -7.67 -0.94 -7.00
CA ARG A 27 -8.47 -1.89 -6.22
C ARG A 27 -8.68 -1.43 -4.79
N MET A 28 -7.68 -0.78 -4.18
CA MET A 28 -7.84 -0.15 -2.88
C MET A 28 -8.89 0.97 -2.94
N ASP A 29 -8.83 1.83 -3.97
CA ASP A 29 -9.79 2.92 -4.16
C ASP A 29 -11.23 2.41 -4.32
N GLU A 30 -11.41 1.35 -5.11
CA GLU A 30 -12.70 0.68 -5.30
C GLU A 30 -13.22 0.12 -3.96
N LEU A 31 -12.38 -0.58 -3.21
CA LEU A 31 -12.74 -1.12 -1.90
C LEU A 31 -13.13 -0.02 -0.90
N VAL A 32 -12.36 1.07 -0.84
CA VAL A 32 -12.61 2.20 0.06
C VAL A 32 -13.96 2.83 -0.26
N ARG A 33 -14.22 3.09 -1.56
CA ARG A 33 -15.51 3.64 -2.02
C ARG A 33 -16.67 2.70 -1.72
N ASP A 34 -16.54 1.41 -2.02
CA ASP A 34 -17.59 0.41 -1.81
C ASP A 34 -17.95 0.24 -0.32
N ARG A 35 -17.00 0.54 0.58
CA ARG A 35 -17.21 0.54 2.02
C ARG A 35 -17.75 1.86 2.57
N GLY A 36 -17.93 2.88 1.72
CA GLY A 36 -18.37 4.21 2.13
C GLY A 36 -17.33 4.93 3.00
N LEU A 37 -16.06 4.58 2.86
CA LEU A 37 -14.94 5.16 3.59
C LEU A 37 -14.24 6.23 2.76
N GLU A 38 -13.44 7.06 3.41
CA GLU A 38 -12.56 8.03 2.76
C GLU A 38 -11.12 7.87 3.22
N TYR A 39 -10.17 8.18 2.34
CA TYR A 39 -8.77 8.25 2.69
C TYR A 39 -8.48 9.43 3.61
N ARG A 40 -7.63 9.21 4.62
CA ARG A 40 -7.13 10.27 5.51
C ARG A 40 -5.65 10.09 5.80
N GLY A 41 -4.99 11.14 6.28
CA GLY A 41 -3.58 11.07 6.66
C GLY A 41 -2.64 10.76 5.49
N ARG A 42 -1.45 10.23 5.80
CA ARG A 42 -0.40 9.96 4.82
C ARG A 42 -0.49 8.53 4.29
N HIS A 43 -0.20 8.37 3.01
CA HIS A 43 0.08 7.06 2.42
C HIS A 43 1.44 6.54 2.90
N HIS A 44 1.52 5.25 3.21
CA HIS A 44 2.74 4.59 3.65
C HIS A 44 3.07 3.40 2.73
N GLU A 45 4.24 3.48 2.11
CA GLU A 45 4.85 2.39 1.37
C GLU A 45 5.87 1.68 2.25
N ILE A 46 5.67 0.39 2.50
CA ILE A 46 6.54 -0.42 3.33
C ILE A 46 7.27 -1.41 2.41
N TYR A 47 8.51 -1.09 2.07
CA TYR A 47 9.35 -1.94 1.23
C TYR A 47 9.86 -3.15 2.03
N ILE A 48 9.35 -4.33 1.69
CA ILE A 48 9.73 -5.60 2.35
C ILE A 48 10.99 -6.18 1.70
N SER A 49 11.12 -6.02 0.37
CA SER A 49 12.27 -6.48 -0.40
C SER A 49 13.30 -5.37 -0.62
N ASP A 50 14.60 -5.69 -0.57
CA ASP A 50 15.66 -4.79 -1.01
C ASP A 50 15.80 -4.87 -2.55
N PRO A 51 15.54 -3.77 -3.30
CA PRO A 51 15.56 -3.79 -4.75
C PRO A 51 16.95 -4.03 -5.36
N ARG A 52 18.02 -4.01 -4.56
CA ARG A 52 19.36 -4.36 -5.00
C ARG A 52 19.64 -5.87 -4.90
N ARG A 53 18.74 -6.64 -4.28
CA ARG A 53 18.94 -8.07 -3.95
C ARG A 53 17.96 -9.01 -4.63
N VAL A 54 16.85 -8.51 -5.14
CA VAL A 54 15.82 -9.33 -5.81
C VAL A 54 15.47 -8.75 -7.17
N GLN A 55 15.02 -9.63 -8.07
CA GLN A 55 14.52 -9.21 -9.38
C GLN A 55 13.24 -8.37 -9.23
N PRO A 56 12.97 -7.42 -10.15
CA PRO A 56 11.80 -6.55 -10.07
C PRO A 56 10.47 -7.30 -9.90
N GLU A 57 10.33 -8.47 -10.51
CA GLU A 57 9.12 -9.30 -10.48
C GLU A 57 8.87 -9.95 -9.10
N GLN A 58 9.88 -9.93 -8.22
CA GLN A 58 9.85 -10.50 -6.87
C GLN A 58 9.88 -9.43 -5.78
N LEU A 59 9.89 -8.14 -6.15
CA LEU A 59 9.76 -7.04 -5.20
C LEU A 59 8.43 -7.14 -4.47
N ARG A 60 8.45 -6.82 -3.17
CA ARG A 60 7.28 -6.82 -2.31
C ARG A 60 7.18 -5.49 -1.59
N THR A 61 6.08 -4.79 -1.80
CA THR A 61 5.75 -3.52 -1.14
C THR A 61 4.37 -3.65 -0.52
N ILE A 62 4.21 -3.28 0.76
CA ILE A 62 2.88 -3.06 1.31
C ILE A 62 2.53 -1.59 1.08
N LEU A 63 1.44 -1.36 0.36
CA LEU A 63 0.80 -0.05 0.25
C LEU A 63 -0.24 0.06 1.35
N ARG A 64 -0.20 1.11 2.17
CA ARG A 64 -1.14 1.34 3.27
C ARG A 64 -1.61 2.78 3.26
N HIS A 65 -2.91 2.98 3.48
CA HIS A 65 -3.49 4.31 3.68
C HIS A 65 -4.52 4.28 4.81
N PRO A 66 -4.42 5.18 5.80
CA PRO A 66 -5.47 5.34 6.80
C PRO A 66 -6.82 5.75 6.19
N VAL A 67 -7.90 5.25 6.77
CA VAL A 67 -9.29 5.52 6.34
C VAL A 67 -10.20 5.85 7.52
N SER A 68 -11.34 6.48 7.24
CA SER A 68 -12.42 6.76 8.20
C SER A 68 -13.77 6.91 7.50
#